data_AF-A0A351KSS0-F1
#
_entry.id   AF-A0A351KSS0-F1
#
_cell.length_a   1.000
_cell.length_b   1.000
_cell.length_c   1.000
_cell.angle_alpha   90.00
_cell.angle_beta   90.00
_cell.angle_gamma   90.00
#
_symmetry.space_group_name_H-M   'P 1'
#
loop_
_entity.id
_entity.type
_entity.pdbx_description
1 polymer ?
#
loop_
_entity_poly.entity_id
_entity_poly.type
_entity_poly.pdbx_seq_one_letter_code
_entity_poly.pdbx_strand_id
1 'polypeptide(L)' 'MESSITELLVPGLKLMLIGMGIVYLFLALLVWIIGITARLVSVFNPQAHQERKSSLAVEPDEAELVAVIAAALERQQR' A
#
# COMPACT_ATOMS: atom_id res chain seq x y z
N MET A 1 26.16 -38.54 22.94
CA MET A 1 25.04 -37.62 23.28
C MET A 1 24.90 -36.47 22.27
N GLU A 2 25.97 -36.04 21.57
CA GLU A 2 25.90 -34.96 20.58
C GLU A 2 25.22 -35.35 19.24
N SER A 3 25.22 -36.64 18.88
CA SER A 3 24.61 -37.15 17.64
C SER A 3 23.07 -37.14 17.65
N SER A 4 22.45 -37.40 18.80
CA SER A 4 20.98 -37.54 18.95
C SER A 4 20.23 -36.23 18.76
N ILE A 5 20.82 -35.11 19.22
CA ILE A 5 20.22 -33.78 19.10
C ILE A 5 20.23 -33.35 17.64
N THR A 6 21.33 -33.62 16.93
CA THR A 6 21.49 -33.29 15.51
C THR A 6 20.49 -34.06 14.64
N GLU A 7 20.21 -35.32 14.96
CA GLU A 7 19.18 -36.12 14.26
C GLU A 7 17.75 -35.58 14.39
N LEU A 8 17.45 -34.79 15.42
CA LEU A 8 16.12 -34.20 15.62
C LEU A 8 16.06 -32.74 15.14
N LEU A 9 17.11 -31.96 15.39
CA LEU A 9 17.18 -30.55 15.01
C LEU A 9 17.24 -30.36 13.49
N VAL A 10 18.04 -31.15 12.79
CA VAL A 10 18.20 -31.04 11.33
C VAL A 10 16.87 -31.27 10.59
N PRO A 11 16.10 -32.32 10.87
CA PRO A 11 14.77 -32.48 10.25
C PRO A 11 13.77 -31.40 10.71
N GLY A 12 13.80 -30.97 11.97
CA GLY A 12 12.94 -29.86 12.44
C GLY A 12 13.22 -28.55 11.69
N LEU A 13 14.49 -28.20 11.51
CA LEU A 13 14.91 -27.02 10.75
C LEU A 13 14.55 -27.14 9.27
N LYS A 14 14.74 -28.32 8.67
CA LYS A 14 14.36 -28.60 7.28
C LYS A 14 12.85 -28.43 7.08
N LEU A 15 12.03 -28.94 8.01
CA LEU A 15 10.58 -28.79 7.97
C LEU A 15 10.14 -27.33 8.15
N MET A 16 10.78 -26.57 9.04
CA MET A 16 10.53 -25.14 9.21
C MET A 16 10.82 -24.36 7.93
N LEU A 17 11.96 -24.64 7.29
CA LEU A 17 12.38 -23.96 6.07
C LEU A 17 11.44 -24.28 4.90
N ILE A 18 11.01 -25.53 4.78
CA ILE A 18 10.01 -25.96 3.78
C ILE A 18 8.66 -25.28 4.04
N GLY A 19 8.18 -25.31 5.28
CA GLY A 19 6.92 -24.68 5.66
C GLY A 19 6.92 -23.17 5.38
N MET A 20 7.98 -22.48 5.80
CA MET A 20 8.15 -21.05 5.54
C MET A 20 8.25 -20.75 4.05
N GLY A 21 8.95 -21.58 3.27
CA GLY A 21 9.06 -21.44 1.82
C GLY A 21 7.73 -21.57 1.09
N ILE A 22 6.92 -22.56 1.46
CA ILE A 22 5.58 -22.78 0.87
C ILE A 22 4.65 -21.60 1.20
N VAL A 23 4.63 -21.16 2.47
CA VAL A 23 3.82 -20.00 2.88
C VAL A 23 4.27 -18.75 2.15
N TYR A 24 5.57 -18.50 2.06
CA TYR A 24 6.11 -17.36 1.32
C TYR A 24 5.71 -17.39 -0.15
N LEU A 25 5.84 -18.54 -0.81
CA LEU A 25 5.45 -18.72 -2.21
C LEU A 25 3.95 -18.47 -2.40
N PHE A 26 3.13 -18.95 -1.49
CA PHE A 26 1.68 -18.75 -1.52
C PHE A 26 1.31 -17.27 -1.35
N LEU A 27 1.92 -16.59 -0.38
CA LEU A 27 1.70 -15.15 -0.19
C LEU A 27 2.21 -14.33 -1.37
N ALA A 28 3.38 -14.67 -1.93
CA ALA A 28 3.91 -14.01 -3.12
C ALA A 28 2.96 -14.16 -4.32
N LEU A 29 2.38 -15.36 -4.51
CA LEU A 29 1.38 -15.61 -5.53
C LEU A 29 0.11 -14.78 -5.29
N LEU A 30 -0.38 -14.70 -4.04
CA LEU A 30 -1.52 -13.86 -3.69
C LEU A 30 -1.27 -12.39 -3.97
N VAL A 31 -0.11 -11.86 -3.57
CA VAL A 31 0.28 -10.46 -3.85
C VAL A 31 0.36 -10.21 -5.35
N TRP A 32 0.87 -11.17 -6.13
CA TRP A 32 0.88 -11.09 -7.58
C TRP A 32 -0.53 -10.99 -8.16
N ILE A 33 -1.44 -11.88 -7.72
CA ILE A 33 -2.84 -11.89 -8.17
C ILE A 33 -3.52 -10.56 -7.81
N ILE A 34 -3.34 -10.06 -6.59
CA ILE A 34 -3.88 -8.77 -6.16
C ILE A 34 -3.31 -7.62 -7.02
N GLY A 35 -2.03 -7.69 -7.41
CA GLY A 35 -1.42 -6.73 -8.32
C GLY A 35 -2.04 -6.76 -9.72
N ILE A 36 -2.33 -7.96 -10.25
CA ILE A 36 -3.05 -8.12 -11.52
C ILE A 36 -4.46 -7.54 -11.40
N THR A 37 -5.20 -7.87 -10.35
CA THR A 37 -6.58 -7.37 -10.19
C THR A 37 -6.59 -5.85 -9.99
N ALA A 38 -5.63 -5.27 -9.26
CA ALA A 38 -5.47 -3.83 -9.13
C ALA A 38 -5.23 -3.14 -10.49
N ARG A 39 -4.37 -3.71 -11.34
CA ARG A 39 -4.18 -3.22 -12.72
C ARG A 39 -5.44 -3.36 -13.56
N LEU A 40 -6.11 -4.50 -13.47
CA LEU A 40 -7.33 -4.77 -14.22
C LEU A 40 -8.44 -3.78 -13.87
N VAL A 41 -8.63 -3.51 -12.57
CA VAL A 41 -9.58 -2.50 -12.07
C VAL A 41 -9.20 -1.09 -12.52
N SER A 42 -7.91 -0.73 -12.54
CA SER A 42 -7.47 0.59 -13.02
C SER A 42 -7.74 0.82 -14.51
N VAL A 43 -7.71 -0.24 -15.32
CA VAL A 43 -8.01 -0.18 -16.76
C VAL A 43 -9.51 -0.08 -17.00
N PHE A 44 -10.33 -0.81 -16.25
CA PHE A 44 -11.79 -0.76 -16.40
C PHE A 44 -12.47 0.44 -15.72
N ASN A 45 -11.83 1.04 -14.71
CA ASN A 45 -12.35 2.19 -14.00
C ASN A 45 -11.27 3.28 -13.78
N PRO A 46 -10.87 4.01 -14.84
CA PRO A 46 -9.81 5.02 -14.78
C PRO A 46 -10.11 6.23 -13.89
N GLN A 47 -11.31 6.33 -13.29
CA GLN A 47 -11.67 7.45 -12.41
C GLN A 47 -11.22 7.27 -10.94
N ALA A 48 -10.79 6.06 -10.52
CA ALA A 48 -10.43 5.80 -9.13
C ALA A 48 -8.96 6.14 -8.76
N HIS A 49 -8.13 6.53 -9.73
CA HIS A 49 -6.69 6.74 -9.50
C HIS A 49 -6.25 8.20 -9.33
N GLN A 50 -7.20 9.14 -9.23
CA GLN A 50 -6.88 10.55 -9.01
C GLN A 50 -7.01 10.99 -7.55
N GLU A 51 -6.85 10.12 -6.55
CA GLU A 51 -6.71 10.58 -5.15
C GLU A 51 -5.61 9.84 -4.40
N ARG A 52 -4.38 9.93 -4.91
CA ARG A 52 -3.21 9.93 -4.03
C ARG A 52 -2.00 10.65 -4.64
N LYS A 53 -2.21 11.84 -5.20
CA LYS A 53 -1.17 12.86 -5.16
C LYS A 53 -1.39 13.63 -3.87
N SER A 54 -0.60 13.33 -2.83
CA SER A 54 -0.35 14.32 -1.80
C SER A 54 0.29 15.52 -2.51
N SER A 55 -0.53 16.51 -2.84
CA SER A 55 -0.09 17.81 -3.34
C SER A 55 0.46 18.57 -2.14
N LEU A 56 1.69 18.28 -1.76
CA LEU A 56 2.49 19.22 -1.00
C LEU A 56 3.20 20.14 -2.00
N ALA A 57 3.03 21.44 -1.77
CA ALA A 57 3.64 22.59 -2.41
C ALA A 57 3.00 23.07 -3.74
N VAL A 58 1.87 23.76 -3.61
CA VAL A 58 1.74 25.08 -4.24
C VAL A 58 1.70 26.04 -3.06
N GLU A 59 2.67 26.95 -2.97
CA GLU A 59 2.58 28.08 -2.04
C GLU A 59 1.54 29.02 -2.65
N PRO A 60 0.33 29.10 -2.10
CA PRO A 60 -0.68 29.98 -2.65
C PRO A 60 -0.25 31.43 -2.37
N ASP A 61 -0.34 32.28 -3.38
CA ASP A 61 -0.10 33.71 -3.22
C ASP A 61 -1.04 34.26 -2.13
N GLU A 62 -0.49 34.92 -1.11
CA GLU A 62 -1.26 35.37 0.05
C GLU A 62 -2.44 36.27 -0.37
N ALA A 63 -2.26 37.04 -1.45
CA ALA A 63 -3.30 37.87 -2.04
C ALA A 63 -4.49 37.05 -2.57
N GLU A 64 -4.23 35.90 -3.18
CA GLU A 64 -5.27 35.00 -3.71
C GLU A 64 -6.05 34.35 -2.56
N LEU A 65 -5.36 33.91 -1.50
CA LEU A 65 -6.01 33.37 -0.30
C LEU A 65 -6.92 34.40 0.37
N VAL A 66 -6.46 35.64 0.53
CA VAL A 66 -7.23 36.72 1.14
C VAL A 66 -8.47 37.04 0.31
N ALA A 67 -8.35 37.05 -1.03
CA ALA A 67 -9.48 37.29 -1.92
C ALA A 67 -10.56 36.19 -1.82
N VAL A 68 -10.16 34.92 -1.75
CA VAL A 68 -11.08 33.78 -1.62
C VAL A 68 -11.80 33.80 -0.27
N ILE A 69 -11.09 34.09 0.82
CA ILE A 69 -11.69 34.19 2.16
C ILE A 69 -12.67 35.36 2.24
N ALA A 70 -12.33 36.52 1.68
CA ALA A 70 -13.22 37.68 1.64
C ALA A 70 -14.53 37.38 0.86
N ALA A 71 -14.41 36.73 -0.31
CA ALA A 71 -15.57 36.33 -1.10
C ALA A 71 -16.45 35.29 -0.37
N ALA A 72 -15.86 34.39 0.40
CA ALA A 72 -16.58 33.41 1.20
C ALA A 72 -17.37 34.07 2.35
N LEU A 73 -16.78 35.05 3.05
CA LEU A 73 -17.48 35.80 4.09
C LEU A 73 -18.66 36.61 3.54
N GLU A 74 -18.46 37.32 2.43
CA GLU A 74 -19.53 38.12 1.80
C GLU A 74 -20.72 37.25 1.38
N ARG A 75 -20.44 36.05 0.88
CA ARG A 75 -21.48 35.09 0.49
C ARG A 75 -22.27 34.53 1.68
N GLN A 76 -21.65 34.41 2.85
CA GLN A 76 -22.33 33.92 4.06
C GLN A 76 -23.14 35.02 4.78
N GLN A 77 -22.89 36.29 4.44
CA GLN A 77 -23.63 37.44 4.96
C GLN A 77 -24.85 37.84 4.11
N ARG A 78 -25.11 37.16 3.00
CA ARG A 78 -26.36 37.26 2.22
C ARG A 78 -27.31 36.11 2.54
#